data_AF-A0A432FD85-F1
#
_entry.id   AF-A0A432FD85-F1
#
_cell.length_a   1.000
_cell.length_b   1.000
_cell.length_c   1.000
_cell.angle_alpha   90.00
_cell.angle_beta   90.00
_cell.angle_gamma   90.00
#
_symmetry.space_group_name_H-M   'P 1'
#
loop_
_entity.id
_entity.type
_entity.pdbx_description
1 polymer ?
#
loop_
_entity_poly.entity_id
_entity_poly.type
_entity_poly.pdbx_seq_one_letter_code
_entity_poly.pdbx_strand_id
1 'polypeptide(L)'
;MNVPIKNLFSKLFLELLKDYINHLLVKGEHETGIKRIRKLTEVLDQYLDLVDEIFMNYLEQMEKKVEDEDGINPQEVQKIMRIIRETVKSNVELLAFYKVFPVLCKSKIFKITDISLKVGKCPYKVFVPGEKVYIKIPNLNKDAIAEIINVEKEVMTIRPLKLAQIPPAKTVRVFPEKEIDVKIETPKGVIYGFLHYISFEEIGVIISTPKGIKTNEKVKVKFKLATGEVETSAVVVKIDKLNNVYLLSLHLICKPKLEQIISRYVLKRQQEILKELKV
;
A
#
# COMPACT_ATOMS: atom_id res chain seq x y z
N MET A 1 10.70 -22.89 3.76
CA MET A 1 10.58 -23.44 2.39
C MET A 1 9.15 -23.89 2.22
N ASN A 2 8.29 -23.06 1.62
CA ASN A 2 6.84 -23.29 1.59
C ASN A 2 6.52 -24.18 0.38
N VAL A 3 6.39 -25.49 0.59
CA VAL A 3 5.87 -26.38 -0.46
C VAL A 3 4.40 -25.98 -0.65
N PRO A 4 3.93 -25.70 -1.87
CA PRO A 4 2.53 -25.36 -2.10
C PRO A 4 1.71 -26.65 -2.00
N ILE A 5 1.47 -27.09 -0.76
CA ILE A 5 0.75 -28.32 -0.40
C ILE A 5 -0.58 -28.39 -1.14
N LYS A 6 -1.28 -27.26 -1.28
CA LYS A 6 -2.53 -27.14 -2.05
C LYS A 6 -2.37 -27.60 -3.51
N ASN A 7 -1.31 -27.16 -4.20
CA ASN A 7 -1.08 -27.54 -5.60
C ASN A 7 -0.70 -29.01 -5.75
N LEU A 8 0.04 -29.57 -4.79
CA LEU A 8 0.42 -30.98 -4.80
C LEU A 8 -0.79 -31.89 -4.55
N PHE A 9 -1.63 -31.53 -3.56
CA PHE A 9 -2.87 -32.26 -3.27
C PHE A 9 -3.88 -32.16 -4.41
N SER A 10 -4.09 -30.96 -4.98
CA SER A 10 -4.98 -30.79 -6.15
C SER A 10 -4.52 -31.65 -7.33
N LYS A 11 -3.21 -31.77 -7.57
CA LYS A 11 -2.67 -32.57 -8.68
C LYS A 11 -2.88 -34.06 -8.46
N LEU A 12 -2.48 -34.59 -7.30
CA LEU A 12 -2.66 -36.01 -6.96
C LEU A 12 -4.14 -36.41 -6.96
N PHE A 13 -4.99 -35.50 -6.50
CA PHE A 13 -6.42 -35.70 -6.47
C PHE A 13 -7.04 -35.77 -7.88
N LEU A 14 -6.66 -34.86 -8.78
CA LEU A 14 -7.13 -34.89 -10.18
C LEU A 14 -6.65 -36.16 -10.90
N GLU A 15 -5.47 -36.67 -10.59
CA GLU A 15 -4.98 -37.95 -11.10
C GLU A 15 -5.83 -39.13 -10.60
N LEU A 16 -6.11 -39.20 -9.30
CA LEU A 16 -7.00 -40.22 -8.72
C LEU A 16 -8.42 -40.17 -9.29
N LEU A 17 -8.98 -38.96 -9.45
CA LEU A 17 -10.32 -38.78 -10.01
C LEU A 17 -10.37 -39.19 -11.49
N LYS A 18 -9.32 -38.85 -12.26
CA LYS A 18 -9.17 -39.29 -13.65
C LYS A 18 -9.08 -40.81 -13.75
N ASP A 19 -8.30 -41.46 -12.89
CA ASP A 19 -8.15 -42.91 -12.87
C ASP A 19 -9.45 -43.62 -12.47
N TYR A 20 -10.20 -43.06 -11.52
CA TYR A 20 -11.50 -43.57 -11.12
C TYR A 20 -12.55 -43.43 -12.24
N ILE A 21 -12.58 -42.29 -12.94
CA ILE A 21 -13.45 -42.08 -14.11
C ILE A 21 -13.10 -43.08 -15.21
N ASN A 22 -11.81 -43.25 -15.51
CA ASN A 22 -11.33 -44.22 -16.50
C ASN A 22 -11.75 -45.66 -16.13
N HIS A 23 -11.64 -46.03 -14.85
CA HIS A 23 -12.08 -47.34 -14.36
C HIS A 23 -13.59 -47.57 -14.56
N LEU A 24 -14.41 -46.55 -14.29
CA LEU A 24 -15.87 -46.62 -14.47
C LEU A 24 -16.27 -46.68 -15.95
N LEU A 25 -15.55 -45.98 -16.83
CA LEU A 25 -15.77 -46.02 -18.28
C LEU A 25 -15.45 -47.39 -18.87
N VAL A 26 -14.38 -48.05 -18.41
CA VAL A 26 -13.99 -49.40 -18.85
C VAL A 26 -15.01 -50.47 -18.44
N LYS A 27 -15.72 -50.27 -17.32
CA LYS A 27 -16.74 -51.21 -16.82
C LYS A 27 -18.14 -51.02 -17.42
N GLY A 28 -18.36 -50.02 -18.27
CA GLY A 28 -19.68 -49.75 -18.88
C GLY A 28 -20.77 -49.27 -17.92
N GLU A 29 -20.42 -48.86 -16.69
CA GLU A 29 -21.36 -48.38 -15.66
C GLU A 29 -21.65 -46.87 -15.82
N HIS A 30 -22.17 -46.45 -16.97
CA HIS A 30 -22.25 -45.02 -17.31
C HIS A 30 -23.19 -44.21 -16.39
N GLU A 31 -24.43 -44.66 -16.14
CA GLU A 31 -25.38 -43.90 -15.31
C GLU A 31 -25.09 -43.95 -13.81
N THR A 32 -24.73 -45.13 -13.30
CA THR A 32 -24.32 -45.33 -11.90
C THR A 32 -22.98 -44.69 -11.61
N GLY A 33 -22.06 -44.69 -12.57
CA GLY A 33 -20.77 -44.01 -12.50
C GLY A 33 -20.91 -42.50 -12.37
N ILE A 34 -21.77 -41.85 -13.17
CA ILE A 34 -22.01 -40.40 -13.09
C ILE A 34 -22.57 -40.00 -11.71
N LYS A 35 -23.52 -40.78 -11.15
CA LYS A 35 -24.05 -40.52 -9.80
C LYS A 35 -22.97 -40.65 -8.71
N ARG A 36 -22.10 -41.66 -8.82
CA ARG A 36 -20.97 -41.85 -7.88
C ARG A 36 -19.95 -40.74 -7.98
N ILE A 37 -19.63 -40.28 -9.19
CA ILE A 37 -18.72 -39.15 -9.42
C ILE A 37 -19.31 -37.87 -8.81
N ARG A 38 -20.59 -37.55 -9.06
CA ARG A 38 -21.23 -36.36 -8.47
C ARG A 38 -21.17 -36.36 -6.94
N LYS A 39 -21.46 -37.51 -6.33
CA LYS A 39 -21.38 -37.67 -4.86
C LYS A 39 -19.95 -37.51 -4.35
N LEU A 40 -18.95 -37.99 -5.11
CA LEU A 40 -17.55 -37.77 -4.78
C LEU A 40 -17.20 -36.27 -4.82
N THR A 41 -17.65 -35.55 -5.86
CA THR A 41 -17.46 -34.09 -5.98
C THR A 41 -18.07 -33.33 -4.80
N GLU A 42 -19.29 -33.68 -4.38
CA GLU A 42 -19.95 -33.05 -3.23
C GLU A 42 -19.17 -33.25 -1.92
N VAL A 43 -18.62 -34.45 -1.70
CA VAL A 43 -17.78 -34.74 -0.53
C VAL A 43 -16.47 -33.94 -0.57
N LEU A 44 -15.94 -33.69 -1.77
CA LEU A 44 -14.73 -32.89 -1.95
C LEU A 44 -14.95 -31.41 -1.72
N ASP A 45 -16.08 -30.87 -2.19
CA ASP A 45 -16.44 -29.48 -1.91
C ASP A 45 -16.52 -29.27 -0.39
N GLN A 46 -17.15 -30.19 0.34
CA GLN A 46 -17.19 -30.18 1.81
C GLN A 46 -15.80 -30.29 2.45
N TYR A 47 -14.92 -31.12 1.88
CA TYR A 47 -13.55 -31.27 2.38
C TYR A 47 -12.72 -30.01 2.12
N LEU A 48 -12.88 -29.36 0.97
CA LEU A 48 -12.21 -28.11 0.65
C LEU A 48 -12.68 -26.98 1.56
N ASP A 49 -13.98 -26.90 1.85
CA ASP A 49 -14.53 -25.95 2.82
C ASP A 49 -13.94 -26.18 4.22
N LEU A 50 -13.82 -27.44 4.66
CA LEU A 50 -13.20 -27.78 5.95
C LEU A 50 -11.70 -27.45 5.98
N VAL A 51 -10.98 -27.70 4.88
CA VAL A 51 -9.56 -27.34 4.76
C VAL A 51 -9.40 -25.81 4.81
N ASP A 52 -10.23 -25.06 4.10
CA ASP A 52 -10.22 -23.60 4.15
C ASP A 52 -10.54 -23.10 5.57
N GLU A 53 -11.48 -23.72 6.29
CA GLU A 53 -11.77 -23.41 7.70
C GLU A 53 -10.58 -23.71 8.62
N ILE A 54 -9.94 -24.87 8.50
CA ILE A 54 -8.75 -25.25 9.27
C ILE A 54 -7.58 -24.29 8.96
N PHE A 55 -7.39 -23.92 7.71
CA PHE A 55 -6.37 -22.94 7.32
C PHE A 55 -6.66 -21.55 7.90
N MET A 56 -7.92 -21.11 7.91
CA MET A 56 -8.31 -19.85 8.56
C MET A 56 -8.05 -19.90 10.06
N ASN A 57 -8.43 -20.99 10.74
CA ASN A 57 -8.16 -21.19 12.17
C ASN A 57 -6.66 -21.26 12.48
N TYR A 58 -5.87 -21.88 11.60
CA TYR A 58 -4.41 -21.94 11.73
C TYR A 58 -3.76 -20.57 11.53
N LEU A 59 -4.24 -19.78 10.56
CA LEU A 59 -3.83 -18.38 10.39
C LEU A 59 -4.16 -17.55 11.63
N GLU A 60 -5.37 -17.68 12.18
CA GLU A 60 -5.77 -17.01 13.43
C GLU A 60 -4.88 -17.40 14.62
N GLN A 61 -4.46 -18.66 14.71
CA GLN A 61 -3.53 -19.14 15.76
C GLN A 61 -2.09 -18.65 15.56
N MET A 62 -1.63 -18.57 14.31
CA MET A 62 -0.32 -17.97 14.00
C MET A 62 -0.35 -16.45 14.25
N GLU A 63 -1.47 -15.78 14.01
CA GLU A 63 -1.67 -14.36 14.25
C GLU A 63 -1.67 -14.02 15.74
N LYS A 64 -2.29 -14.84 16.61
CA LYS A 64 -2.15 -14.69 18.07
C LYS A 64 -0.71 -14.75 18.56
N LYS A 65 0.16 -15.50 17.87
CA LYS A 65 1.60 -15.57 18.21
C LYS A 65 2.40 -14.38 17.67
N VAL A 66 1.93 -13.72 16.61
CA VAL A 66 2.56 -12.50 16.04
C VAL A 66 2.06 -11.23 16.74
N GLU A 67 0.83 -11.22 17.28
CA GLU A 67 0.30 -10.13 18.12
C GLU A 67 1.18 -9.86 19.35
N ASP A 68 1.85 -10.88 19.90
CA ASP A 68 2.80 -10.75 21.00
C ASP A 68 4.16 -10.14 20.59
N GLU A 69 4.52 -10.16 19.30
CA GLU A 69 5.83 -9.67 18.81
C GLU A 69 5.76 -8.28 18.11
N ASP A 70 4.63 -7.88 17.52
CA ASP A 70 4.50 -6.65 16.71
C ASP A 70 3.78 -5.47 17.39
N GLY A 71 3.34 -5.60 18.65
CA GLY A 71 2.65 -4.52 19.37
C GLY A 71 1.30 -4.11 18.74
N ILE A 72 0.68 -5.02 17.99
CA ILE A 72 -0.67 -4.86 17.44
C ILE A 72 -1.66 -5.02 18.60
N ASN A 73 -2.45 -3.98 18.88
CA ASN A 73 -3.45 -4.04 19.94
C ASN A 73 -4.74 -4.70 19.41
N PRO A 74 -5.10 -5.92 19.85
CA PRO A 74 -6.26 -6.63 19.30
C PRO A 74 -7.58 -5.87 19.51
N GLN A 75 -7.69 -5.11 20.60
CA GLN A 75 -8.86 -4.27 20.87
C GLN A 75 -8.98 -3.11 19.88
N GLU A 76 -7.85 -2.56 19.42
CA GLU A 76 -7.83 -1.51 18.42
C GLU A 76 -8.25 -2.04 17.04
N VAL A 77 -7.76 -3.22 16.66
CA VAL A 77 -8.17 -3.90 15.43
C VAL A 77 -9.68 -4.16 15.42
N GLN A 78 -10.23 -4.75 16.49
CA GLN A 78 -11.67 -5.00 16.61
C GLN A 78 -12.48 -3.69 16.50
N LYS A 79 -12.02 -2.62 17.14
CA LYS A 79 -12.66 -1.30 17.03
C LYS A 79 -12.67 -0.78 15.60
N ILE A 80 -11.55 -0.88 14.88
CA ILE A 80 -11.45 -0.49 13.47
C ILE A 80 -12.41 -1.31 12.62
N MET A 81 -12.44 -2.63 12.81
CA MET A 81 -13.30 -3.52 12.05
C MET A 81 -14.78 -3.23 12.28
N ARG A 82 -15.18 -2.90 13.51
CA ARG A 82 -16.55 -2.44 13.81
C ARG A 82 -16.88 -1.15 13.04
N ILE A 83 -16.00 -0.15 13.10
CA ILE A 83 -16.20 1.12 12.36
C ILE A 83 -16.34 0.85 10.86
N ILE A 84 -15.49 -0.01 10.30
CA ILE A 84 -15.52 -0.36 8.88
C ILE A 84 -16.86 -1.02 8.51
N ARG A 85 -17.38 -1.95 9.33
CA ARG A 85 -18.68 -2.59 9.07
C ARG A 85 -19.84 -1.59 9.07
N GLU A 86 -19.80 -0.61 9.98
CA GLU A 86 -20.86 0.40 10.12
C GLU A 86 -20.83 1.45 9.01
N THR A 87 -19.63 1.83 8.56
CA THR A 87 -19.42 2.96 7.65
C THR A 87 -19.19 2.55 6.19
N VAL A 88 -18.55 1.40 5.96
CA VAL A 88 -18.10 0.96 4.64
C VAL A 88 -18.97 -0.20 4.17
N LYS A 89 -19.96 0.11 3.32
CA LYS A 89 -21.00 -0.86 2.94
C LYS A 89 -20.57 -1.84 1.84
N SER A 90 -20.00 -1.34 0.74
CA SER A 90 -19.75 -2.15 -0.47
C SER A 90 -18.42 -1.87 -1.13
N ASN A 91 -17.88 -0.66 -0.98
CA ASN A 91 -16.61 -0.25 -1.56
C ASN A 91 -15.74 0.40 -0.51
N VAL A 92 -14.46 0.11 -0.54
CA VAL A 92 -13.43 0.73 0.30
C VAL A 92 -12.50 1.57 -0.58
N GLU A 93 -12.05 2.70 -0.04
CA GLU A 93 -10.97 3.48 -0.63
C GLU A 93 -9.65 3.12 0.07
N LEU A 94 -8.71 2.58 -0.71
CA LEU A 94 -7.36 2.27 -0.27
C LEU A 94 -6.39 3.33 -0.78
N LEU A 95 -5.50 3.79 0.08
CA LEU A 95 -4.44 4.72 -0.24
C LEU A 95 -3.10 4.04 0.04
N ALA A 96 -2.24 3.96 -0.95
CA ALA A 96 -0.84 3.58 -0.80
C ALA A 96 0.05 4.74 -1.29
N PHE A 97 1.34 4.72 -0.95
CA PHE A 97 2.29 5.72 -1.44
C PHE A 97 3.40 5.04 -2.25
N TYR A 98 3.63 5.53 -3.46
CA TYR A 98 4.77 5.11 -4.27
C TYR A 98 5.67 6.29 -4.54
N LYS A 99 6.88 6.25 -3.99
CA LYS A 99 7.83 7.36 -4.07
C LYS A 99 7.13 8.69 -3.70
N VAL A 100 6.46 8.72 -2.54
CA VAL A 100 5.71 9.88 -2.00
C VAL A 100 4.43 10.24 -2.79
N PHE A 101 4.20 9.66 -3.97
CA PHE A 101 3.00 9.89 -4.76
C PHE A 101 1.82 9.05 -4.21
N PRO A 102 0.69 9.69 -3.85
CA PRO A 102 -0.47 8.97 -3.34
C PRO A 102 -1.19 8.20 -4.47
N VAL A 103 -1.37 6.90 -4.27
CA VAL A 103 -2.09 6.01 -5.17
C VAL A 103 -3.40 5.59 -4.51
N LEU A 104 -4.51 6.11 -5.05
CA LEU A 104 -5.85 5.76 -4.58
C LEU A 104 -6.42 4.61 -5.42
N CYS A 105 -6.99 3.63 -4.72
CA CYS A 105 -7.69 2.51 -5.32
C CYS A 105 -9.07 2.36 -4.66
N LYS A 106 -10.12 2.45 -5.47
CA LYS A 106 -11.48 2.09 -5.06
C LYS A 106 -11.66 0.61 -5.30
N SER A 107 -11.95 -0.14 -4.25
CA SER A 107 -12.07 -1.59 -4.32
C SER A 107 -13.38 -2.08 -3.71
N LYS A 108 -14.00 -3.08 -4.32
CA LYS A 108 -15.21 -3.71 -3.81
C LYS A 108 -14.84 -4.61 -2.62
N ILE A 109 -15.61 -4.52 -1.54
CA ILE A 109 -15.50 -5.43 -0.41
C ILE A 109 -16.24 -6.73 -0.75
N PHE A 110 -15.55 -7.86 -0.64
CA PHE A 110 -16.14 -9.19 -0.79
C PHE A 110 -16.53 -9.80 0.55
N LYS A 111 -15.66 -9.66 1.56
CA LYS A 111 -15.88 -10.23 2.89
C LYS A 111 -15.20 -9.36 3.95
N ILE A 112 -15.85 -9.24 5.10
CA ILE A 112 -15.28 -8.60 6.31
C ILE A 112 -15.27 -9.67 7.40
N THR A 113 -14.11 -9.99 7.97
CA THR A 113 -13.97 -10.85 9.16
C THR A 113 -13.75 -10.01 10.40
N ASP A 114 -13.46 -10.61 11.56
CA ASP A 114 -13.19 -9.86 12.80
C ASP A 114 -11.83 -9.15 12.79
N ILE A 115 -10.92 -9.58 11.91
CA ILE A 115 -9.53 -9.12 11.87
C ILE A 115 -9.07 -8.65 10.49
N SER A 116 -9.81 -8.97 9.42
CA SER A 116 -9.37 -8.69 8.05
C SER A 116 -10.50 -8.32 7.09
N LEU A 117 -10.14 -7.68 5.99
CA LEU A 117 -11.01 -7.38 4.85
C LEU A 117 -10.51 -8.12 3.62
N LYS A 118 -11.41 -8.81 2.91
CA LYS A 118 -11.18 -9.28 1.55
C LYS A 118 -11.79 -8.32 0.56
N VAL A 119 -10.97 -7.77 -0.33
CA VAL A 119 -11.34 -6.71 -1.27
C VAL A 119 -10.85 -7.05 -2.67
N GLY A 120 -11.42 -6.43 -3.70
CA GLY A 120 -10.90 -6.52 -5.07
C GLY A 120 -9.43 -6.10 -5.18
N LYS A 121 -8.68 -6.81 -6.02
CA LYS A 121 -7.29 -6.50 -6.31
C LYS A 121 -7.20 -5.13 -6.99
N CYS A 122 -6.26 -4.33 -6.51
CA CYS A 122 -5.93 -3.06 -7.15
C CYS A 122 -4.96 -3.30 -8.32
N PRO A 123 -5.12 -2.58 -9.45
CA PRO A 123 -4.33 -2.81 -10.66
C PRO A 123 -2.91 -2.21 -10.60
N TYR A 124 -2.48 -1.70 -9.44
CA TYR A 124 -1.20 -1.00 -9.29
C TYR A 124 -0.20 -1.85 -8.51
N LYS A 125 1.06 -1.84 -8.96
CA LYS A 125 2.16 -2.65 -8.37
C LYS A 125 2.52 -2.36 -6.92
N VAL A 126 1.91 -1.33 -6.31
CA VAL A 126 2.15 -0.90 -4.92
C VAL A 126 1.31 -1.66 -3.92
N PHE A 127 0.27 -2.35 -4.40
CA PHE A 127 -0.61 -3.16 -3.58
C PHE A 127 -0.11 -4.61 -3.62
N VAL A 128 0.98 -4.89 -2.90
CA VAL A 128 1.63 -6.20 -2.82
C VAL A 128 1.73 -6.69 -1.37
N PRO A 129 1.85 -8.01 -1.12
CA PRO A 129 1.96 -8.55 0.23
C PRO A 129 3.13 -7.94 1.03
N GLY A 130 2.89 -7.68 2.32
CA GLY A 130 3.84 -7.06 3.26
C GLY A 130 3.86 -5.53 3.25
N GLU A 131 3.28 -4.89 2.24
CA GLU A 131 3.24 -3.43 2.17
C GLU A 131 2.11 -2.84 3.02
N LYS A 132 2.36 -1.62 3.55
CA LYS A 132 1.36 -0.86 4.31
C LYS A 132 0.45 -0.08 3.38
N VAL A 133 -0.83 -0.12 3.69
CA VAL A 133 -1.89 0.61 2.99
C VAL A 133 -2.74 1.33 4.01
N TYR A 134 -3.42 2.39 3.59
CA TYR A 134 -4.37 3.11 4.41
C TYR A 134 -5.78 2.86 3.90
N ILE A 135 -6.67 2.47 4.81
CA ILE A 135 -8.09 2.34 4.55
C ILE A 135 -8.73 3.67 4.92
N LYS A 136 -9.27 4.38 3.93
CA LYS A 136 -10.02 5.61 4.18
C LYS A 136 -11.36 5.29 4.79
N ILE A 137 -11.66 5.91 5.93
CA ILE A 137 -12.92 5.72 6.65
C ILE A 137 -13.79 6.96 6.42
N PRO A 138 -14.97 6.82 5.77
CA PRO A 138 -15.88 7.94 5.58
C PRO A 138 -16.27 8.60 6.91
N ASN A 139 -16.34 9.93 6.93
CA ASN A 139 -16.76 10.73 8.09
C ASN A 139 -15.87 10.61 9.34
N LEU A 140 -14.66 10.06 9.21
CA LEU A 140 -13.68 10.02 10.28
C LEU A 140 -12.45 10.85 9.90
N ASN A 141 -11.92 11.65 10.84
CA ASN A 141 -10.68 12.41 10.65
C ASN A 141 -9.41 11.54 10.76
N LYS A 142 -9.57 10.22 10.75
CA LYS A 142 -8.50 9.23 10.87
C LYS A 142 -8.75 8.13 9.85
N ASP A 143 -7.67 7.62 9.30
CA ASP A 143 -7.68 6.45 8.43
C ASP A 143 -7.11 5.25 9.22
N ALA A 144 -7.46 4.04 8.81
CA ALA A 144 -6.84 2.85 9.38
C ALA A 144 -5.56 2.51 8.61
N ILE A 145 -4.42 2.47 9.29
CA ILE A 145 -3.22 1.83 8.78
C ILE A 145 -3.50 0.33 8.74
N ALA A 146 -3.22 -0.29 7.62
CA ALA A 146 -3.40 -1.71 7.40
C ALA A 146 -2.20 -2.29 6.65
N GLU A 147 -2.10 -3.61 6.68
CA GLU A 147 -1.09 -4.39 5.96
C GLU A 147 -1.79 -5.26 4.91
N ILE A 148 -1.17 -5.37 3.74
CA ILE A 148 -1.61 -6.31 2.71
C ILE A 148 -1.02 -7.67 3.07
N ILE A 149 -1.86 -8.61 3.49
CA ILE A 149 -1.40 -9.95 3.91
C ILE A 149 -1.16 -10.84 2.70
N ASN A 150 -2.05 -10.79 1.73
CA ASN A 150 -1.99 -11.64 0.56
C ASN A 150 -2.74 -11.02 -0.63
N VAL A 151 -2.31 -11.36 -1.84
CA VAL A 151 -2.95 -10.98 -3.11
C VAL A 151 -3.08 -12.24 -3.98
N GLU A 152 -4.32 -12.73 -4.13
CA GLU A 152 -4.63 -13.94 -4.90
C GLU A 152 -5.60 -13.61 -6.04
N LYS A 153 -5.22 -13.94 -7.28
CA LYS A 153 -6.02 -13.68 -8.50
C LYS A 153 -6.54 -12.23 -8.54
N GLU A 154 -7.81 -12.04 -8.17
CA GLU A 154 -8.57 -10.78 -8.19
C GLU A 154 -8.94 -10.28 -6.79
N VAL A 155 -8.40 -10.89 -5.73
CA VAL A 155 -8.73 -10.58 -4.33
C VAL A 155 -7.46 -10.26 -3.54
N MET A 156 -7.56 -9.25 -2.69
CA MET A 156 -6.53 -8.84 -1.75
C MET A 156 -7.07 -8.95 -0.32
N THR A 157 -6.28 -9.51 0.58
CA THR A 157 -6.61 -9.60 2.01
C THR A 157 -5.82 -8.53 2.76
N ILE A 158 -6.53 -7.68 3.49
CA ILE A 158 -5.98 -6.51 4.18
C ILE A 158 -6.32 -6.63 5.67
N ARG A 159 -5.31 -6.44 6.52
CA ARG A 159 -5.45 -6.49 7.98
C ARG A 159 -5.22 -5.10 8.57
N PRO A 160 -6.22 -4.45 9.17
CA PRO A 160 -6.01 -3.21 9.88
C PRO A 160 -5.11 -3.41 11.10
N LEU A 161 -4.31 -2.40 11.41
CA LEU A 161 -3.35 -2.39 12.50
C LEU A 161 -3.72 -1.35 13.54
N LYS A 162 -3.92 -0.09 13.12
CA LYS A 162 -4.20 1.04 14.02
C LYS A 162 -4.84 2.22 13.31
N LEU A 163 -5.47 3.12 14.07
CA LEU A 163 -5.94 4.39 13.54
C LEU A 163 -4.82 5.43 13.54
N ALA A 164 -4.62 6.07 12.39
CA ALA A 164 -3.70 7.19 12.27
C ALA A 164 -4.35 8.36 11.55
N GLN A 165 -3.98 9.57 11.96
CA GLN A 165 -4.29 10.74 11.17
C GLN A 165 -3.30 10.79 10.01
N ILE A 166 -3.78 10.57 8.79
CA ILE A 166 -2.97 10.89 7.61
C ILE A 166 -3.08 12.40 7.43
N PRO A 167 -1.97 13.16 7.46
CA PRO A 167 -2.03 14.56 7.13
C PRO A 167 -2.60 14.69 5.71
N PRO A 168 -3.66 15.46 5.48
CA PRO A 168 -4.21 15.63 4.16
C PRO A 168 -3.11 16.18 3.25
N ALA A 169 -2.80 15.47 2.18
CA ALA A 169 -1.88 15.96 1.16
C ALA A 169 -2.56 17.14 0.46
N LYS A 170 -2.34 18.37 0.96
CA LYS A 170 -2.88 19.61 0.37
C LYS A 170 -2.44 19.78 -1.09
N THR A 171 -1.25 19.27 -1.42
CA THR A 171 -0.70 19.28 -2.77
C THR A 171 -0.08 17.93 -3.10
N VAL A 172 -0.18 17.54 -4.38
CA VAL A 172 0.44 16.31 -4.86
C VAL A 172 1.95 16.49 -4.89
N ARG A 173 2.67 15.63 -4.17
CA ARG A 173 4.13 15.56 -4.13
C ARG A 173 4.62 14.48 -5.07
N VAL A 174 5.76 14.73 -5.72
CA VAL A 174 6.46 13.74 -6.54
C VAL A 174 7.90 13.60 -6.09
N PHE A 175 8.41 12.37 -6.14
CA PHE A 175 9.82 12.09 -5.97
C PHE A 175 10.58 12.31 -7.29
N PRO A 176 11.76 12.95 -7.27
CA PRO A 176 12.58 13.16 -8.46
C PRO A 176 12.98 11.87 -9.18
N GLU A 177 13.10 11.91 -10.51
CA GLU A 177 13.57 10.73 -11.27
C GLU A 177 15.04 10.42 -10.98
N LYS A 178 15.84 11.47 -10.81
CA LYS A 178 17.28 11.43 -10.49
C LYS A 178 17.54 12.30 -9.28
N GLU A 179 18.66 12.07 -8.62
CA GLU A 179 19.14 12.93 -7.54
C GLU A 179 19.31 14.36 -8.05
N ILE A 180 18.81 15.33 -7.27
CA ILE A 180 18.89 16.76 -7.59
C ILE A 180 19.50 17.47 -6.40
N ASP A 181 20.67 18.06 -6.62
CA ASP A 181 21.35 18.88 -5.63
C ASP A 181 20.53 20.14 -5.31
N VAL A 182 20.41 20.43 -4.02
CA VAL A 182 19.75 21.62 -3.49
C VAL A 182 20.75 22.39 -2.64
N LYS A 183 20.93 23.66 -2.99
CA LYS A 183 21.68 24.63 -2.20
C LYS A 183 20.69 25.48 -1.42
N ILE A 184 20.86 25.53 -0.10
CA ILE A 184 20.06 26.35 0.82
C ILE A 184 20.99 27.41 1.43
N GLU A 185 20.73 28.67 1.15
CA GLU A 185 21.45 29.80 1.72
C GLU A 185 20.69 30.31 2.95
N THR A 186 21.33 30.24 4.11
CA THR A 186 20.82 30.74 5.39
C THR A 186 21.66 31.95 5.85
N PRO A 187 21.19 32.73 6.82
CA PRO A 187 22.00 33.79 7.43
C PRO A 187 23.30 33.28 8.07
N LYS A 188 23.38 31.98 8.39
CA LYS A 188 24.52 31.36 9.08
C LYS A 188 25.46 30.60 8.15
N GLY A 189 25.16 30.53 6.87
CA GLY A 189 26.00 29.85 5.88
C GLY A 189 25.19 29.14 4.80
N VAL A 190 25.85 28.22 4.11
CA VAL A 190 25.25 27.43 3.03
C VAL A 190 25.11 25.98 3.48
N ILE A 191 23.93 25.42 3.26
CA ILE A 191 23.62 24.01 3.49
C ILE A 191 23.40 23.36 2.13
N TYR A 192 24.00 22.19 1.93
CA TYR A 192 23.79 21.37 0.75
C TYR A 192 22.99 20.13 1.12
N GLY A 193 22.16 19.69 0.19
CA GLY A 193 21.34 18.50 0.34
C GLY A 193 20.77 18.03 -0.98
N PHE A 194 19.88 17.04 -0.90
CA PHE A 194 19.27 16.44 -2.07
C PHE A 194 17.75 16.56 -2.00
N LEU A 195 17.13 16.82 -3.15
CA LEU A 195 15.68 16.92 -3.26
C LEU A 195 15.03 15.54 -3.02
N HIS A 196 14.24 15.42 -1.96
CA HIS A 196 13.47 14.22 -1.62
C HIS A 196 12.11 14.20 -2.31
N TYR A 197 11.38 15.32 -2.24
CA TYR A 197 10.10 15.49 -2.93
C TYR A 197 9.92 16.94 -3.35
N ILE A 198 9.04 17.14 -4.32
CA ILE A 198 8.59 18.45 -4.78
C ILE A 198 7.09 18.44 -5.05
N SER A 199 6.39 19.48 -4.62
CA SER A 199 5.04 19.85 -5.05
C SER A 199 5.07 21.28 -5.62
N PHE A 200 3.89 21.83 -5.94
CA PHE A 200 3.80 23.21 -6.44
C PHE A 200 4.25 24.24 -5.40
N GLU A 201 4.08 23.95 -4.11
CA GLU A 201 4.28 24.91 -3.02
C GLU A 201 5.38 24.50 -2.04
N GLU A 202 5.83 23.24 -2.08
CA GLU A 202 6.71 22.70 -1.04
C GLU A 202 7.77 21.78 -1.63
N ILE A 203 8.97 21.81 -1.06
CA ILE A 203 10.01 20.81 -1.31
C ILE A 203 10.46 20.16 0.00
N GLY A 204 10.80 18.89 -0.08
CA GLY A 204 11.52 18.17 0.96
C GLY A 204 12.98 18.03 0.57
N VAL A 205 13.91 18.42 1.43
CA VAL A 205 15.35 18.32 1.18
C VAL A 205 15.99 17.44 2.26
N ILE A 206 16.71 16.40 1.86
CA ILE A 206 17.54 15.61 2.78
C ILE A 206 18.88 16.33 2.98
N ILE A 207 19.26 16.54 4.24
CA ILE A 207 20.56 17.09 4.63
C ILE A 207 21.19 16.22 5.72
N SER A 208 22.52 16.29 5.84
CA SER A 208 23.27 15.58 6.87
C SER A 208 23.17 16.23 8.25
N THR A 209 23.05 17.57 8.31
CA THR A 209 22.98 18.30 9.59
C THR A 209 22.08 19.54 9.51
N PRO A 210 21.17 19.76 10.49
CA PRO A 210 20.32 20.94 10.55
C PRO A 210 21.01 22.09 11.30
N LYS A 211 22.32 22.02 11.53
CA LYS A 211 23.04 23.11 12.19
C LYS A 211 22.92 24.38 11.36
N GLY A 212 22.47 25.46 12.01
CA GLY A 212 22.37 26.77 11.38
C GLY A 212 21.05 27.06 10.64
N ILE A 213 20.02 26.24 10.86
CA ILE A 213 18.67 26.47 10.33
C ILE A 213 17.60 26.10 11.36
N LYS A 214 16.51 26.88 11.44
CA LYS A 214 15.38 26.66 12.35
C LYS A 214 14.05 26.66 11.61
N THR A 215 13.03 26.06 12.20
CA THR A 215 11.64 26.21 11.74
C THR A 215 11.21 27.68 11.75
N ASN A 216 10.35 28.04 10.80
CA ASN A 216 9.90 29.40 10.47
C ASN A 216 11.00 30.36 9.98
N GLU A 217 12.21 29.88 9.74
CA GLU A 217 13.28 30.70 9.17
C GLU A 217 13.11 30.86 7.66
N LYS A 218 13.36 32.07 7.16
CA LYS A 218 13.34 32.38 5.72
C LYS A 218 14.73 32.15 5.14
N VAL A 219 14.80 31.34 4.09
CA VAL A 219 16.04 30.95 3.41
C VAL A 219 15.93 31.20 1.91
N LYS A 220 17.05 31.20 1.18
CA LYS A 220 17.03 31.08 -0.29
C LYS A 220 17.37 29.66 -0.70
N VAL A 221 16.65 29.14 -1.67
CA VAL A 221 16.86 27.80 -2.22
C VAL A 221 17.21 27.89 -3.69
N LYS A 222 18.19 27.09 -4.12
CA LYS A 222 18.62 26.98 -5.51
C LYS A 222 18.76 25.51 -5.89
N PHE A 223 18.14 25.13 -7.00
CA PHE A 223 18.26 23.78 -7.57
C PHE A 223 17.89 23.80 -9.05
N LYS A 224 18.25 22.73 -9.78
CA LYS A 224 18.02 22.62 -11.21
C LYS A 224 17.06 21.48 -11.52
N LEU A 225 15.95 21.81 -12.18
CA LEU A 225 15.02 20.84 -12.75
C LEU A 225 15.30 20.67 -14.24
N ALA A 226 14.84 19.56 -14.82
CA ALA A 226 14.88 19.37 -16.28
C ALA A 226 14.09 20.44 -17.05
N THR A 227 13.14 21.11 -16.39
CA THR A 227 12.30 22.18 -16.96
C THR A 227 12.88 23.59 -16.78
N GLY A 228 13.97 23.74 -16.00
CA GLY A 228 14.60 25.02 -15.73
C GLY A 228 15.25 25.11 -14.35
N GLU A 229 15.95 26.21 -14.13
CA GLU A 229 16.58 26.52 -12.84
C GLU A 229 15.58 27.19 -11.91
N VAL A 230 15.58 26.79 -10.64
CA VAL A 230 14.73 27.34 -9.59
C VAL A 230 15.62 28.04 -8.58
N GLU A 231 15.44 29.35 -8.45
CA GLU A 231 16.03 30.16 -7.39
C GLU A 231 14.92 30.98 -6.73
N THR A 232 14.63 30.69 -5.47
CA THR A 232 13.55 31.38 -4.76
C THR A 232 13.78 31.48 -3.26
N SER A 233 13.00 32.34 -2.59
CA SER A 233 12.91 32.31 -1.13
C SER A 233 12.00 31.18 -0.68
N ALA A 234 12.29 30.59 0.48
CA ALA A 234 11.47 29.57 1.10
C ALA A 234 11.42 29.77 2.62
N VAL A 235 10.39 29.20 3.27
CA VAL A 235 10.25 29.18 4.73
C VAL A 235 10.38 27.74 5.21
N VAL A 236 11.20 27.52 6.22
CA VAL A 236 11.37 26.20 6.83
C VAL A 236 10.12 25.85 7.63
N VAL A 237 9.32 24.91 7.15
CA VAL A 237 8.08 24.49 7.84
C VAL A 237 8.39 23.49 8.93
N LYS A 238 9.22 22.50 8.62
CA LYS A 238 9.48 21.35 9.50
C LYS A 238 10.89 20.81 9.31
N ILE A 239 11.46 20.28 10.39
CA ILE A 239 12.74 19.57 10.38
C ILE A 239 12.50 18.22 11.08
N ASP A 240 12.47 17.14 10.29
CA ASP A 240 12.28 15.79 10.80
C ASP A 240 13.61 15.04 10.81
N LYS A 241 13.91 14.34 11.92
CA LYS A 241 15.07 13.45 11.99
C LYS A 241 14.70 12.09 11.41
N LEU A 242 15.44 11.65 10.40
CA LEU A 242 15.31 10.34 9.76
C LEU A 242 16.62 9.57 9.95
N ASN A 243 16.70 8.72 10.97
CA ASN A 243 17.94 8.01 11.34
C ASN A 243 19.12 8.97 11.52
N ASN A 244 20.11 8.92 10.60
CA ASN A 244 21.33 9.72 10.60
C ASN A 244 21.26 10.96 9.69
N VAL A 245 20.09 11.24 9.09
CA VAL A 245 19.87 12.40 8.22
C VAL A 245 18.64 13.19 8.67
N TYR A 246 18.41 14.33 8.05
CA TYR A 246 17.31 15.24 8.36
C TYR A 246 16.54 15.58 7.10
N LEU A 247 15.21 15.53 7.18
CA LEU A 247 14.31 16.00 6.13
C LEU A 247 13.81 17.40 6.48
N LEU A 248 14.12 18.36 5.61
CA LEU A 248 13.65 19.73 5.72
C LEU A 248 12.49 19.95 4.77
N SER A 249 11.32 20.23 5.32
CA SER A 249 10.16 20.67 4.55
C SER A 249 10.22 22.19 4.40
N LEU A 250 10.33 22.67 3.17
CA LEU A 250 10.45 24.08 2.83
C LEU A 250 9.25 24.52 2.00
N HIS A 251 8.51 25.53 2.46
CA HIS A 251 7.45 26.16 1.70
C HIS A 251 8.05 27.22 0.78
N LEU A 252 7.84 27.10 -0.52
CA LEU A 252 8.41 27.98 -1.53
C LEU A 252 7.58 29.25 -1.68
N ILE A 253 8.24 30.41 -1.72
CA ILE A 253 7.62 31.70 -2.04
C ILE A 253 7.86 31.96 -3.53
N CYS A 254 7.09 31.31 -4.39
CA CYS A 254 7.32 31.35 -5.83
C CYS A 254 6.76 32.61 -6.50
N LYS A 255 7.45 33.07 -7.56
CA LYS A 255 6.89 33.99 -8.55
C LYS A 255 6.20 33.18 -9.66
N PRO A 256 5.23 33.73 -10.41
CA PRO A 256 4.48 32.99 -11.43
C PRO A 256 5.35 32.22 -12.45
N LYS A 257 6.49 32.80 -12.85
CA LYS A 257 7.44 32.13 -13.76
C LYS A 257 8.04 30.84 -13.16
N LEU A 258 8.38 30.84 -11.87
CA LEU A 258 8.94 29.68 -11.19
C LEU A 258 7.86 28.63 -10.92
N GLU A 259 6.64 29.06 -10.59
CA GLU A 259 5.48 28.15 -10.48
C GLU A 259 5.27 27.37 -11.77
N GLN A 260 5.40 28.01 -12.93
CA GLN A 260 5.29 27.30 -14.22
C GLN A 260 6.41 26.25 -14.42
N ILE A 261 7.65 26.57 -14.05
CA ILE A 261 8.79 25.64 -14.16
C ILE A 261 8.57 24.42 -13.28
N ILE A 262 8.21 24.63 -12.01
CA ILE A 262 7.92 23.58 -11.03
C ILE A 262 6.70 22.78 -11.48
N SER A 263 5.64 23.45 -11.95
CA SER A 263 4.40 22.78 -12.33
C SER A 263 4.58 21.84 -13.50
N ARG A 264 5.31 22.27 -14.54
CA ARG A 264 5.64 21.41 -15.68
C ARG A 264 6.44 20.18 -15.24
N TYR A 265 7.39 20.35 -14.32
CA TYR A 265 8.18 19.23 -13.80
C TYR A 265 7.30 18.25 -13.01
N VAL A 266 6.51 18.77 -12.05
CA VAL A 266 5.62 17.95 -11.22
C VAL A 266 4.65 17.17 -12.10
N LEU A 267 3.95 17.82 -13.03
CA LEU A 267 3.00 17.16 -13.92
C LEU A 267 3.66 16.08 -14.80
N LYS A 268 4.83 16.38 -15.37
CA LYS A 268 5.59 15.39 -16.15
C LYS A 268 5.95 14.17 -15.29
N ARG A 269 6.48 14.39 -14.08
CA ARG A 269 6.87 13.32 -13.18
C ARG A 269 5.67 12.51 -12.67
N GLN A 270 4.52 13.13 -12.44
CA GLN A 270 3.29 12.43 -12.12
C GLN A 270 2.89 11.44 -13.23
N GLN A 271 2.96 11.87 -14.50
CA GLN A 271 2.65 11.00 -15.63
C GLN A 271 3.63 9.83 -15.73
N GLU A 272 4.92 10.07 -15.50
CA GLU A 272 5.94 9.01 -15.48
C GLU A 272 5.70 8.02 -14.34
N ILE A 273 5.42 8.50 -13.13
CA ILE A 273 5.06 7.65 -11.98
C ILE A 273 3.82 6.82 -12.30
N LEU A 274 2.79 7.40 -12.91
CA LEU A 274 1.59 6.66 -13.30
C LEU A 274 1.88 5.59 -14.36
N LYS A 275 2.82 5.83 -15.28
CA LYS A 275 3.29 4.82 -16.24
C LYS A 275 4.07 3.71 -15.53
N GLU A 276 4.92 4.05 -14.56
CA GLU A 276 5.64 3.07 -13.75
C GLU A 276 4.69 2.19 -12.91
N LEU A 277 3.53 2.73 -12.49
CA LEU A 277 2.57 2.06 -11.62
C LEU A 277 1.67 1.05 -12.36
N LYS A 278 1.43 1.27 -13.65
CA LYS A 278 0.66 0.37 -14.50
C LYS A 278 1.57 -0.76 -14.97
N VAL A 279 1.09 -1.99 -14.82
CA VAL A 279 1.70 -3.20 -15.39
C VAL A 279 1.33 -3.29 -16.87
#